data_AF-A0A4U7D5B2-F1
#
_entry.id   AF-A0A4U7D5B2-F1
#
_cell.length_a   1.000
_cell.length_b   1.000
_cell.length_c   1.000
_cell.angle_alpha   90.00
_cell.angle_beta   90.00
_cell.angle_gamma   90.00
#
_symmetry.space_group_name_H-M   'P 1'
#
loop_
_entity.id
_entity.type
_entity.pdbx_description
1 polymer ?
#
loop_
_entity_poly.entity_id
_entity_poly.type
_entity_poly.pdbx_seq_one_letter_code
_entity_poly.pdbx_strand_id
1 'polypeptide(L)' 'NDQACELLGYDRDHLLSLGPPDIHPHDYDVFESFVKRVNDRGSGFTAELSCHTRDGDIVPVDVTATAVQFGGAD' A
#
# COMPACT_ATOMS: atom_id res chain seq x y z
N ASN A 1 12.17 4.30 2.72
CA ASN A 1 10.80 4.77 2.47
C ASN A 1 10.47 5.66 3.63
N ASP A 2 11.12 6.82 3.64
CA ASP A 2 11.22 7.62 4.87
C ASP A 2 9.99 8.51 4.97
N GLN A 3 9.45 8.91 3.82
CA GLN A 3 8.17 9.62 3.69
C GLN A 3 6.96 8.78 4.15
N ALA A 4 6.92 7.46 3.91
CA ALA A 4 5.83 6.65 4.46
C ALA A 4 5.92 6.48 5.98
N CYS A 5 7.15 6.47 6.54
CA CYS A 5 7.36 6.45 7.98
C CYS A 5 6.85 7.76 8.61
N GLU A 6 7.16 8.91 8.00
CA GLU A 6 6.67 10.22 8.41
C GLU A 6 5.15 10.35 8.26
N LEU A 7 4.58 9.88 7.14
CA LEU A 7 3.14 9.98 6.86
C LEU A 7 2.30 9.11 7.80
N LEU A 8 2.77 7.91 8.12
CA LEU A 8 2.00 6.94 8.90
C LEU A 8 2.37 6.93 10.39
N GLY A 9 3.47 7.60 10.77
CA GLY A 9 3.97 7.64 12.14
C GLY A 9 4.59 6.32 12.62
N TYR A 10 4.95 5.41 11.71
CA TYR A 10 5.62 4.16 12.03
C TYR A 10 7.12 4.27 11.78
N ASP A 11 7.93 3.75 12.71
CA ASP A 11 9.34 3.51 12.44
C ASP A 11 9.51 2.48 11.31
N ARG A 12 10.63 2.57 10.57
CA ARG A 12 10.90 1.75 9.40
C ARG A 12 10.75 0.25 9.65
N ASP A 13 11.27 -0.24 10.77
CA ASP A 13 11.22 -1.67 11.11
C ASP A 13 9.79 -2.11 11.43
N HIS A 14 9.00 -1.25 12.06
CA HIS A 14 7.59 -1.50 12.32
C HIS A 14 6.82 -1.53 11.01
N LEU A 15 7.02 -0.54 10.14
CA LEU A 15 6.35 -0.47 8.84
C LEU A 15 6.66 -1.69 7.96
N LEU A 16 7.89 -2.22 8.03
CA LEU A 16 8.28 -3.45 7.33
C LEU A 16 7.66 -4.73 7.92
N SER A 17 7.22 -4.69 9.18
CA SER A 17 6.52 -5.81 9.82
C SER A 17 5.01 -5.81 9.58
N LEU A 18 4.44 -4.68 9.13
CA LEU A 18 3.02 -4.53 8.83
C LEU A 18 2.68 -5.08 7.44
N GLY A 19 1.51 -5.70 7.34
CA GLY A 19 0.91 -6.06 6.07
C GLY A 19 -0.01 -4.97 5.54
N PRO A 20 -0.42 -5.07 4.26
CA PRO A 20 -1.48 -4.23 3.72
C PRO A 20 -2.79 -4.16 4.55
N PRO A 21 -3.30 -5.24 5.17
CA PRO A 21 -4.52 -5.14 5.97
C PRO A 21 -4.36 -4.32 7.26
N ASP A 22 -3.14 -4.19 7.79
CA ASP A 22 -2.87 -3.35 8.96
C ASP A 22 -2.89 -1.86 8.61
N ILE A 23 -2.60 -1.51 7.35
CA ILE A 23 -2.55 -0.13 6.84
C ILE A 23 -3.90 0.26 6.22
N HIS A 24 -4.59 -0.66 5.55
CA HIS A 24 -5.87 -0.43 4.86
C HIS A 24 -7.03 -1.25 5.47
N PRO A 25 -7.32 -1.17 6.79
CA PRO A 25 -8.31 -2.04 7.41
C PRO A 25 -9.75 -1.79 6.92
N HIS A 26 -10.06 -0.57 6.47
CA HIS A 26 -11.41 -0.18 6.03
C HIS A 26 -11.67 -0.43 4.54
N ASP A 27 -10.61 -0.41 3.73
CA ASP A 27 -10.71 -0.44 2.27
C ASP A 27 -10.01 -1.69 1.69
N TYR A 28 -9.88 -2.76 2.49
CA TYR A 28 -9.09 -3.93 2.11
C TYR A 28 -9.64 -4.63 0.85
N ASP A 29 -10.96 -4.72 0.69
CA ASP A 29 -11.58 -5.28 -0.53
C ASP A 29 -11.24 -4.44 -1.79
N VAL A 30 -11.15 -3.12 -1.63
CA VAL A 30 -10.75 -2.18 -2.69
C VAL A 30 -9.27 -2.36 -2.99
N PHE A 31 -8.44 -2.52 -1.96
CA PHE A 31 -7.01 -2.79 -2.08
C PHE A 31 -6.76 -4.10 -2.84
N GLU A 32 -7.40 -5.20 -2.47
CA GLU A 32 -7.25 -6.50 -3.16
C GLU A 32 -7.67 -6.39 -4.64
N SER A 33 -8.79 -5.72 -4.90
CA SER A 33 -9.27 -5.47 -6.25
C SER A 33 -8.27 -4.64 -7.06
N PHE A 34 -7.64 -3.64 -6.43
CA PHE A 34 -6.60 -2.81 -7.05
C PHE A 34 -5.33 -3.62 -7.35
N VAL A 35 -4.84 -4.41 -6.40
CA VAL A 35 -3.68 -5.29 -6.58
C VAL A 35 -3.92 -6.28 -7.72
N LYS A 36 -5.11 -6.88 -7.79
CA LYS A 36 -5.47 -7.76 -8.91
C LYS A 36 -5.39 -7.03 -10.26
N ARG A 37 -5.93 -5.81 -10.35
CA ARG A 37 -5.84 -5.01 -11.59
C ARG A 37 -4.40 -4.69 -11.98
N VAL A 38 -3.56 -4.34 -11.01
CA VAL A 38 -2.14 -4.04 -11.24
C VAL A 38 -1.39 -5.27 -11.72
N ASN A 39 -1.66 -6.45 -11.13
CA ASN A 39 -1.07 -7.71 -11.58
C ASN A 39 -1.52 -8.09 -13.00
N ASP A 40 -2.81 -7.88 -13.33
CA ASP A 40 -3.36 -8.22 -14.64
C ASP A 40 -2.87 -7.26 -15.76
N ARG A 41 -2.66 -5.97 -15.44
CA ARG A 41 -2.33 -4.92 -16.42
C ARG A 41 -0.89 -4.42 -16.39
N GLY A 42 -0.11 -4.88 -15.42
CA GLY A 42 1.26 -4.42 -15.16
C GLY A 42 1.35 -3.11 -14.36
N SER A 43 0.31 -2.26 -14.36
CA SER A 43 0.27 -1.02 -13.57
C SER A 43 -1.15 -0.54 -13.29
N GLY A 44 -1.29 0.39 -12.36
CA GLY A 44 -2.58 0.99 -12.02
C GLY A 44 -2.48 2.20 -11.09
N PHE A 45 -3.57 2.96 -11.05
CA PHE A 45 -3.79 4.09 -10.16
C PHE A 45 -5.13 3.93 -9.43
N THR A 46 -5.22 4.38 -8.18
CA THR A 46 -6.47 4.57 -7.44
C THR A 46 -6.36 5.72 -6.44
N ALA A 47 -7.47 6.40 -6.18
CA ALA A 47 -7.64 7.43 -5.15
C ALA A 47 -8.72 7.02 -4.13
N GLU A 48 -9.07 5.72 -4.10
CA GLU A 48 -10.15 5.17 -3.28
C GLU A 48 -9.64 4.52 -1.99
N LEU A 49 -8.35 4.61 -1.71
CA LEU A 49 -7.72 3.99 -0.54
C LEU A 49 -7.44 5.01 0.55
N SER A 50 -7.50 4.56 1.79
CA SER A 50 -7.06 5.31 2.95
C SER A 50 -6.08 4.50 3.79
N CYS A 51 -5.09 5.17 4.39
CA CYS A 51 -4.14 4.57 5.31
C CYS A 51 -4.50 4.91 6.76
N HIS A 52 -4.32 3.94 7.66
CA HIS A 52 -4.43 4.15 9.09
C HIS A 52 -3.05 4.44 9.68
N THR A 53 -2.91 5.59 10.36
CA THR A 53 -1.67 5.95 11.05
C THR A 53 -1.55 5.20 12.36
N ARG A 54 -0.35 5.20 12.94
CA ARG A 54 -0.11 4.63 14.28
C ARG A 54 -0.97 5.28 15.36
N ASP A 55 -1.25 6.57 15.21
CA ASP A 55 -1.97 7.36 16.21
C ASP A 55 -3.50 7.25 16.04
N GLY A 56 -3.96 6.52 15.02
CA GLY A 56 -5.37 6.21 14.80
C GLY A 56 -6.07 7.06 13.75
N ASP A 57 -5.33 7.92 13.05
CA ASP A 57 -5.90 8.79 12.03
C ASP A 57 -6.08 8.05 10.70
N ILE A 58 -7.12 8.43 9.96
CA ILE A 58 -7.38 7.94 8.61
C ILE A 58 -6.92 9.02 7.62
N VAL A 59 -5.94 8.68 6.80
CA VAL A 59 -5.37 9.57 5.78
C VAL A 59 -5.75 9.05 4.40
N PRO A 60 -6.54 9.79 3.59
CA PRO A 60 -6.82 9.40 2.21
C PRO A 60 -5.54 9.45 1.37
N VAL A 61 -5.33 8.46 0.51
CA VAL A 61 -4.12 8.33 -0.28
C VAL A 61 -4.41 8.02 -1.75
N ASP A 62 -3.62 8.67 -2.61
CA ASP A 62 -3.54 8.36 -4.02
C ASP A 62 -2.41 7.34 -4.23
N VAL A 63 -2.76 6.16 -4.74
CA VAL A 63 -1.83 5.04 -4.91
C VAL A 63 -1.61 4.76 -6.37
N THR A 64 -0.34 4.84 -6.79
CA THR A 64 0.14 4.34 -8.07
C THR A 64 0.98 3.10 -7.82
N ALA A 65 0.69 2.01 -8.53
CA ALA A 65 1.42 0.76 -8.40
C ALA A 65 1.81 0.20 -9.76
N THR A 66 2.94 -0.51 -9.79
CA THR A 66 3.45 -1.21 -10.97
C THR A 66 3.89 -2.60 -10.53
N ALA A 67 3.45 -3.63 -11.25
CA ALA A 67 3.89 -4.99 -11.00
C ALA A 67 5.35 -5.12 -11.43
N VAL A 68 6.20 -5.57 -10.50
CA VAL A 68 7.61 -5.83 -10.76
C VAL A 68 7.83 -7.33 -10.62
N GLN A 69 8.35 -7.96 -11.67
CA GLN A 69 8.86 -9.34 -11.56
C GLN A 69 10.29 -9.28 -11.03
N PHE A 70 10.51 -9.88 -9.87
CA PHE A 70 11.85 -10.09 -9.34
C PHE A 70 12.32 -11.48 -9.74
N GLY A 71 13.13 -11.52 -10.80
CA GLY A 71 13.68 -12.77 -11.36
C GLY A 71 14.36 -12.52 -12.69
N GLY A 72 15.66 -12.21 -12.64
CA GLY A 72 16.55 -12.55 -13.75
C GLY A 72 16.77 -14.06 -13.72
N ALA A 73 16.09 -14.77 -14.61
CA ALA A 73 16.53 -16.06 -15.11
C ALA A 73 16.10 -16.10 -16.56
N ASP A 74 17.05 -16.34 -17.45
CA ASP A 74 16.84 -16.63 -18.87
C ASP A 74 15.80 -17.74 -19.09
#